data_AF-A0A9E3EWY2-F1
#
_entry.id   AF-A0A9E3EWY2-F1
#
_cell.length_a   1.000
_cell.length_b   1.000
_cell.length_c   1.000
_cell.angle_alpha   90.00
_cell.angle_beta   90.00
_cell.angle_gamma   90.00
#
_symmetry.space_group_name_H-M   'P 1'
#
loop_
_entity.id
_entity.type
_entity.pdbx_description
1 polymer ?
#
loop_
_entity_poly.entity_id
_entity_poly.type
_entity_poly.pdbx_seq_one_letter_code
_entity_poly.pdbx_strand_id
1 'polypeptide(L)'
;MNFTLPAASNFAIETDRILIALLVLTGGMLALVFSMMFIFAFRYRAGSPLDRGTIREKTWRIETSWTAAIMLGFFGLFYWGGTVFVRQFSPPRDAIRINVVGKQWMWKFEHPGGQKEIDTLHVPEGRPVQLL
;
A
#
# COMPACT_ATOMS: atom_id res chain seq x y z
N MET A 1 17.83 -13.63 0.73
CA MET A 1 17.53 -12.38 0.00
C MET A 1 16.57 -11.57 0.84
N ASN A 2 16.93 -10.35 1.21
CA ASN A 2 16.00 -9.44 1.88
C ASN A 2 15.06 -8.90 0.81
N PHE A 3 13.76 -9.24 0.91
CA PHE A 3 12.74 -8.80 -0.05
C PHE A 3 12.32 -7.33 0.17
N THR A 4 12.73 -6.72 1.29
CA THR A 4 12.40 -5.35 1.66
C THR A 4 13.66 -4.48 1.69
N LEU A 5 13.52 -3.23 1.28
CA LEU A 5 14.57 -2.22 1.41
C LEU A 5 14.80 -1.90 2.91
N PRO A 6 16.01 -1.50 3.33
CA PRO A 6 16.25 -1.06 4.69
C PRO A 6 15.47 0.23 4.98
N ALA A 7 14.73 0.25 6.09
CA ALA A 7 13.99 1.42 6.51
C ALA A 7 14.95 2.48 7.08
N ALA A 8 14.98 3.67 6.46
CA ALA A 8 15.78 4.81 6.90
C ALA A 8 14.95 5.87 7.66
N SER A 9 13.63 5.69 7.76
CA SER A 9 12.73 6.60 8.47
C SER A 9 11.53 5.86 9.06
N ASN A 10 10.87 6.48 10.03
CA ASN A 10 9.62 5.93 10.59
C ASN A 10 8.51 5.82 9.54
N PHE A 11 8.48 6.74 8.57
CA PHE A 11 7.52 6.70 7.45
C PHE A 11 7.74 5.52 6.52
N ALA A 12 9.00 5.09 6.32
CA ALA A 12 9.30 3.92 5.50
C ALA A 12 8.65 2.66 6.09
N ILE A 13 8.75 2.47 7.41
CA ILE A 13 8.15 1.31 8.10
C ILE A 13 6.62 1.31 7.97
N GLU A 14 5.97 2.47 8.16
CA GLU A 14 4.51 2.58 8.05
C GLU A 14 4.03 2.32 6.61
N THR A 15 4.76 2.85 5.62
CA THR A 15 4.47 2.63 4.20
C THR A 15 4.65 1.16 3.80
N ASP A 16 5.73 0.54 4.24
CA ASP A 16 6.03 -0.87 3.98
C ASP A 16 4.93 -1.79 4.53
N ARG A 17 4.39 -1.48 5.72
CA ARG A 17 3.26 -2.25 6.30
C ARG A 17 2.01 -2.17 5.44
N ILE A 18 1.66 -0.98 4.95
CA ILE A 18 0.51 -0.81 4.05
C ILE A 18 0.75 -1.57 2.75
N LEU A 19 1.95 -1.46 2.18
CA LEU A 19 2.31 -2.13 0.94
C LEU A 19 2.27 -3.65 1.07
N ILE A 20 2.81 -4.22 2.15
CA ILE A 20 2.74 -5.65 2.46
C ILE A 20 1.28 -6.09 2.65
N ALA A 21 0.46 -5.32 3.37
CA ALA A 21 -0.95 -5.64 3.56
C ALA A 21 -1.72 -5.66 2.22
N LEU A 22 -1.47 -4.69 1.34
CA LEU A 22 -2.03 -4.66 -0.01
C LEU A 22 -1.55 -5.84 -0.86
N LEU A 23 -0.27 -6.19 -0.79
CA LEU A 23 0.31 -7.32 -1.52
C LEU A 23 -0.32 -8.64 -1.07
N VAL A 24 -0.45 -8.86 0.24
CA VAL A 24 -1.08 -10.07 0.80
C VAL A 24 -2.56 -10.12 0.43
N LEU A 25 -3.28 -9.00 0.49
CA LEU A 25 -4.70 -8.96 0.13
C LEU A 25 -4.92 -9.26 -1.36
N THR A 26 -4.17 -8.60 -2.24
CA THR A 26 -4.27 -8.80 -3.69
C THR A 26 -3.81 -10.20 -4.10
N GLY A 27 -2.70 -10.68 -3.54
CA GLY A 27 -2.22 -12.05 -3.73
C GLY A 27 -3.20 -13.09 -3.21
N GLY A 28 -3.83 -12.85 -2.06
CA GLY A 28 -4.86 -13.71 -1.48
C GLY A 28 -6.12 -13.76 -2.34
N MET A 29 -6.59 -12.61 -2.85
CA MET A 29 -7.74 -12.56 -3.75
C MET A 29 -7.45 -13.27 -5.06
N LEU A 30 -6.26 -13.08 -5.62
CA LEU A 30 -5.80 -13.78 -6.81
C LEU A 30 -5.79 -15.30 -6.55
N ALA A 31 -5.15 -15.74 -5.47
CA ALA A 31 -5.11 -17.15 -5.10
C ALA A 31 -6.51 -17.75 -4.91
N LEU A 32 -7.44 -17.03 -4.27
CA LEU A 32 -8.84 -17.44 -4.09
C LEU A 32 -9.54 -17.67 -5.45
N VAL A 33 -9.48 -16.68 -6.34
CA VAL A 33 -10.14 -16.74 -7.66
C VAL A 33 -9.56 -17.86 -8.51
N PHE A 34 -8.23 -17.96 -8.59
CA PHE A 34 -7.58 -19.02 -9.36
C PHE A 34 -7.88 -20.40 -8.76
N SER A 35 -7.87 -20.55 -7.44
CA SER A 35 -8.21 -21.82 -6.78
C SER A 35 -9.66 -22.22 -7.09
N MET A 36 -10.62 -21.31 -6.97
CA MET A 36 -12.02 -21.58 -7.34
C MET A 36 -12.15 -21.97 -8.81
N MET A 37 -11.45 -21.25 -9.70
CA MET A 37 -11.43 -21.55 -11.13
C MET A 37 -10.89 -22.96 -11.40
N PHE A 38 -9.75 -23.34 -10.84
CA PHE A 38 -9.18 -24.68 -11.01
C PHE A 38 -10.09 -25.76 -10.42
N ILE A 39 -10.60 -25.56 -9.20
CA ILE A 39 -11.54 -26.49 -8.57
C ILE A 39 -12.74 -26.71 -9.47
N PHE A 40 -13.36 -25.65 -9.98
CA PHE A 40 -14.54 -25.79 -10.84
C PHE A 40 -14.22 -26.41 -12.20
N ALA A 41 -13.07 -26.07 -12.80
CA ALA A 41 -12.62 -26.66 -14.05
C ALA A 41 -12.40 -28.18 -13.94
N PHE A 42 -11.80 -28.65 -12.83
CA PHE A 42 -11.57 -30.08 -12.62
C PHE A 42 -12.83 -30.82 -12.14
N ARG A 43 -13.59 -30.23 -11.21
CA ARG A 43 -14.77 -30.85 -10.58
C ARG A 43 -15.96 -30.95 -11.53
N TYR A 44 -16.22 -29.91 -12.32
CA TYR A 44 -17.37 -29.81 -13.22
C TYR A 44 -17.01 -30.02 -14.70
N ARG A 45 -15.87 -30.69 -14.96
CA ARG A 45 -15.43 -31.06 -16.31
C ARG A 45 -16.51 -31.85 -17.08
N ALA A 46 -16.55 -31.67 -18.40
CA ALA A 46 -17.39 -32.48 -19.29
C ALA A 46 -17.09 -33.99 -19.12
N GLY A 47 -18.11 -34.78 -18.78
CA GLY A 47 -17.98 -36.20 -18.42
C GLY A 47 -17.97 -36.49 -16.90
N SER A 48 -18.04 -35.47 -16.05
CA SER A 48 -18.22 -35.64 -14.60
C SER A 48 -19.59 -36.25 -14.28
N PRO A 49 -19.69 -37.26 -13.40
CA PRO A 49 -20.95 -37.90 -13.02
C PRO A 49 -21.82 -37.03 -12.09
N LEU A 50 -21.47 -35.75 -11.92
CA LEU A 50 -22.21 -34.82 -11.09
C LEU A 50 -23.48 -34.36 -11.77
N ASP A 51 -24.59 -34.58 -11.09
CA ASP A 51 -25.84 -33.90 -11.41
C ASP A 51 -25.66 -32.39 -11.17
N ARG A 52 -25.98 -31.60 -12.20
CA ARG A 52 -25.82 -30.14 -12.20
C ARG A 52 -26.96 -29.43 -11.46
N GLY A 53 -27.94 -30.19 -10.99
CA GLY A 53 -29.09 -29.69 -10.24
C GLY A 53 -29.97 -28.76 -11.06
N THR A 54 -31.11 -28.37 -10.49
CA THR A 54 -31.95 -27.30 -11.05
C THR A 54 -31.32 -25.94 -10.76
N ILE A 55 -31.52 -24.97 -11.67
CA ILE A 55 -31.06 -23.59 -11.48
C ILE A 55 -31.66 -23.07 -10.17
N ARG A 56 -30.80 -22.86 -9.17
CA ARG A 56 -31.20 -22.28 -7.88
C ARG A 56 -31.62 -20.83 -8.13
N GLU A 57 -32.76 -20.42 -7.56
CA GLU A 57 -33.17 -19.01 -7.57
C GLU A 57 -32.12 -18.10 -6.92
N LYS A 58 -31.91 -16.94 -7.56
CA LYS A 58 -30.91 -15.96 -7.16
C LYS A 58 -31.22 -15.45 -5.76
N THR A 59 -30.30 -15.65 -4.81
CA THR A 59 -30.48 -15.21 -3.43
C THR A 59 -29.73 -13.91 -3.20
N TRP A 60 -30.47 -12.80 -3.05
CA TRP A 60 -29.92 -11.46 -2.79
C TRP A 60 -28.98 -11.40 -1.57
N ARG A 61 -29.21 -12.26 -0.56
CA ARG A 61 -28.43 -12.28 0.69
C ARG A 61 -26.94 -12.54 0.45
N ILE A 62 -26.59 -13.41 -0.50
CA ILE A 62 -25.19 -13.73 -0.79
C ILE A 62 -24.51 -12.55 -1.49
N GLU A 63 -25.20 -11.95 -2.46
CA GLU A 63 -24.70 -10.81 -3.23
C GLU A 63 -24.45 -9.60 -2.33
N THR A 64 -25.40 -9.29 -1.45
CA THR A 64 -25.25 -8.21 -0.47
C THR A 64 -24.12 -8.52 0.52
N SER A 65 -24.00 -9.77 0.97
CA SER A 65 -22.98 -10.14 1.96
C SER A 65 -21.56 -9.98 1.42
N TRP A 66 -21.25 -10.48 0.22
CA TRP A 66 -19.91 -10.32 -0.33
C TRP A 66 -19.62 -8.86 -0.69
N THR A 67 -20.63 -8.11 -1.14
CA THR A 67 -20.42 -6.72 -1.58
C THR A 67 -20.16 -5.84 -0.37
N ALA A 68 -20.92 -6.05 0.71
CA ALA A 68 -20.68 -5.37 1.98
C ALA A 68 -19.32 -5.73 2.58
N ALA A 69 -18.92 -7.01 2.54
CA ALA A 69 -17.61 -7.43 3.04
C ALA A 69 -16.45 -6.75 2.30
N ILE A 70 -16.51 -6.70 0.96
CA ILE A 70 -15.51 -6.01 0.13
C ILE A 70 -15.49 -4.51 0.45
N MET A 71 -16.66 -3.88 0.51
CA MET A 71 -16.80 -2.46 0.81
C MET A 71 -16.20 -2.10 2.17
N LEU A 72 -16.49 -2.88 3.21
CA LEU A 72 -15.92 -2.67 4.55
C LEU A 72 -14.40 -2.85 4.56
N GLY A 73 -13.87 -3.83 3.81
CA GLY A 73 -12.43 -4.02 3.65
C GLY A 73 -11.75 -2.79 3.03
N PHE A 74 -12.33 -2.23 1.97
CA PHE A 74 -11.82 -1.01 1.34
C PHE A 74 -11.91 0.22 2.26
N PHE A 75 -12.98 0.37 3.03
CA PHE A 75 -13.06 1.46 4.02
C PHE A 75 -11.99 1.34 5.10
N GLY A 76 -11.71 0.12 5.59
CA GLY A 76 -10.64 -0.12 6.55
C GLY A 76 -9.26 0.26 6.00
N LEU A 77 -8.96 -0.17 4.77
CA LEU A 77 -7.71 0.22 4.09
C LEU A 77 -7.61 1.72 3.84
N PHE A 78 -8.71 2.34 3.41
CA PHE A 78 -8.77 3.78 3.15
C PHE A 78 -8.53 4.57 4.44
N TYR A 79 -9.18 4.20 5.53
CA TYR A 79 -8.97 4.84 6.83
C TYR A 79 -7.51 4.70 7.26
N TRP A 80 -6.96 3.48 7.23
CA TRP A 80 -5.58 3.24 7.63
C TRP A 80 -4.57 4.02 6.77
N GLY A 81 -4.67 3.91 5.44
CA GLY A 81 -3.79 4.63 4.51
C GLY A 81 -3.95 6.15 4.62
N GLY A 82 -5.18 6.64 4.78
CA GLY A 82 -5.47 8.06 4.97
C GLY A 82 -4.83 8.62 6.24
N THR A 83 -4.86 7.89 7.36
CA THR A 83 -4.22 8.35 8.59
C THR A 83 -2.70 8.47 8.46
N VAL A 84 -2.04 7.53 7.77
CA VAL A 84 -0.59 7.58 7.50
C VAL A 84 -0.26 8.73 6.57
N PHE A 85 -1.05 8.91 5.51
CA PHE A 85 -0.89 10.02 4.56
C PHE A 85 -0.96 11.38 5.27
N VAL A 86 -1.98 11.62 6.11
CA VAL A 86 -2.12 12.89 6.85
C VAL A 86 -0.93 13.15 7.78
N ARG A 87 -0.41 12.11 8.44
CA ARG A 87 0.79 12.22 9.30
C ARG A 87 2.04 12.60 8.50
N GLN A 88 2.18 12.06 7.29
CA GLN A 88 3.33 12.36 6.43
C GLN A 88 3.33 13.81 5.93
N PHE A 89 2.16 14.37 5.66
CA PHE A 89 2.03 15.78 5.22
C PHE A 89 1.95 16.79 6.36
N SER A 90 2.03 16.33 7.62
CA SER A 90 2.00 17.19 8.81
C SER A 90 3.34 17.13 9.56
N PRO A 91 4.40 17.77 9.03
CA PRO A 91 5.71 17.72 9.66
C PRO A 91 5.70 18.34 11.06
N PRO A 92 6.50 17.82 12.00
CA PRO A 92 6.69 18.44 13.32
C PRO A 92 7.16 19.90 13.23
N ARG A 93 6.75 20.73 14.19
CA ARG A 93 7.09 22.18 14.20
C ARG A 93 8.57 22.46 14.38
N ASP A 94 9.31 21.51 14.96
CA ASP A 94 10.75 21.53 15.19
C ASP A 94 11.58 20.97 14.02
N ALA A 95 10.93 20.65 12.89
CA ALA A 95 11.62 20.14 11.72
C ALA A 95 12.62 21.14 11.14
N ILE A 96 13.82 20.66 10.83
CA ILE A 96 14.84 21.44 10.11
C ILE A 96 14.35 21.65 8.68
N ARG A 97 14.15 22.91 8.29
CA ARG A 97 13.70 23.28 6.94
C ARG A 97 14.90 23.41 6.01
N ILE A 98 14.95 22.61 4.97
CA ILE A 98 16.01 22.64 3.96
C ILE A 98 15.37 22.96 2.61
N ASN A 99 15.81 24.04 1.97
CA ASN A 99 15.29 24.42 0.66
C ASN A 99 16.01 23.60 -0.42
N VAL A 100 15.23 22.97 -1.30
CA VAL A 100 15.70 22.14 -2.40
C VAL A 100 15.49 22.91 -3.69
N VAL A 101 16.59 23.28 -4.33
CA VAL A 101 16.58 23.94 -5.64
C VAL A 101 16.99 22.94 -6.70
N GLY A 102 16.03 22.51 -7.52
CA GLY A 102 16.29 21.71 -8.70
C GLY A 102 16.84 22.57 -9.84
N LYS A 103 17.97 22.14 -10.42
CA LYS A 103 18.53 22.71 -11.66
C LYS A 103 18.82 21.57 -12.65
N GLN A 104 18.95 21.89 -13.93
CA GLN A 104 19.44 20.92 -14.92
C GLN A 104 20.97 20.86 -14.83
N TRP A 105 21.64 19.74 -14.50
CA TRP A 105 21.22 18.43 -13.97
C TRP A 105 21.83 18.24 -12.58
N MET A 106 21.43 19.10 -11.63
CA MET A 106 22.00 19.14 -10.29
C MET A 106 20.93 19.49 -9.27
N TRP A 107 21.11 18.99 -8.06
CA TRP A 107 20.29 19.39 -6.92
C TRP A 107 21.12 20.26 -5.99
N LYS A 108 20.53 21.36 -5.53
CA LYS A 108 21.17 22.25 -4.56
C LYS A 108 20.34 22.31 -3.29
N PHE A 109 20.98 22.08 -2.16
CA PHE A 109 20.36 22.10 -0.84
C PHE A 109 20.85 23.32 -0.07
N GLU A 110 19.93 24.12 0.46
CA GLU A 110 20.26 25.29 1.29
C GLU A 110 19.77 25.07 2.72
N HIS A 111 20.71 25.03 3.65
CA HIS A 111 20.44 24.83 5.09
C HIS A 111 20.09 26.16 5.77
N PRO A 112 19.34 26.14 6.90
CA PRO A 112 19.02 27.34 7.66
C PRO A 112 20.24 28.15 8.11
N GLY A 113 21.36 27.46 8.34
CA GLY A 113 22.63 28.08 8.74
C GLY A 113 23.43 28.73 7.60
N GLY A 114 22.86 28.83 6.39
CA GLY A 114 23.51 29.41 5.21
C GLY A 114 24.44 28.45 4.45
N GLN A 115 24.67 27.25 4.97
CA GLN A 115 25.43 26.19 4.29
C GLN A 115 24.70 25.73 3.03
N LYS A 116 25.46 25.41 1.99
CA LYS A 116 24.93 24.99 0.69
C LYS A 116 25.65 23.73 0.23
N GLU A 117 24.87 22.72 -0.10
CA GLU A 117 25.37 21.45 -0.61
C GLU A 117 24.84 21.22 -2.02
N ILE A 118 25.61 20.48 -2.82
CA ILE A 118 25.25 20.12 -4.20
C ILE A 118 25.28 18.60 -4.29
N ASP A 119 24.24 18.03 -4.88
CA ASP A 119 24.00 16.62 -5.20
C ASP A 119 23.97 15.63 -4.02
N THR A 120 24.60 15.96 -2.89
CA THR A 120 24.55 15.20 -1.65
C THR A 120 23.94 16.08 -0.56
N LEU A 121 23.06 15.50 0.25
CA LEU A 121 22.43 16.16 1.38
C LEU A 121 22.81 15.43 2.67
N HIS A 122 23.43 16.15 3.61
CA HIS A 122 23.70 15.64 4.94
C HIS A 122 22.65 16.11 5.94
N VAL A 123 22.04 15.15 6.64
CA VAL A 123 21.04 15.43 7.68
C VAL A 123 21.44 14.77 9.00
N PRO A 124 21.10 15.39 10.13
CA PRO A 124 21.33 14.77 11.43
C PRO A 124 20.36 13.60 11.65
N GLU A 125 20.89 12.48 12.13
CA GLU A 125 20.09 11.30 12.47
C GLU A 125 19.11 11.62 13.61
N GLY A 126 17.92 11.01 13.54
CA GLY A 126 16.90 11.11 14.60
C GLY A 126 16.19 12.46 14.72
N ARG A 127 16.46 13.43 13.84
CA ARG A 127 15.77 14.72 13.83
C ARG A 127 14.78 14.83 12.66
N PRO A 128 13.61 15.45 12.88
CA PRO A 128 12.67 15.71 11.80
C PRO A 128 13.28 16.72 10.80
N VAL A 129 13.17 16.42 9.51
CA VAL A 129 13.63 17.26 8.42
C VAL A 129 12.47 17.49 7.46
N GLN A 130 12.27 18.74 7.05
CA GLN A 130 11.31 19.14 6.04
C GLN A 130 12.07 19.70 4.84
N LEU A 131 11.84 19.08 3.67
CA LEU A 131 12.35 19.58 2.40
C LEU A 131 11.30 20.51 1.79
N LEU A 132 11.74 21.69 1.34
CA LEU A 132 10.90 22.74 0.75
C LEU A 132 11.28 23.00 -0.70
#